data_AF-A0A3S4IXZ6-F1
#
_entry.id   AF-A0A3S4IXZ6-F1
#
_cell.length_a   1.000
_cell.length_b   1.000
_cell.length_c   1.000
_cell.angle_alpha   90.00
_cell.angle_beta   90.00
_cell.angle_gamma   90.00
#
_symmetry.space_group_name_H-M   'P 1'
#
loop_
_entity.id
_entity.type
_entity.pdbx_description
1 polymer ?
#
loop_
_entity_poly.entity_id
_entity_poly.type
_entity_poly.pdbx_seq_one_letter_code
_entity_poly.pdbx_strand_id
1 'polypeptide(L)'
;MRVTDFSFELPESLIAHYPQPERSRCRLLSLDGPTGALTHGTFTDLLDKLNPGDLLVFNNTRVIPARLFGRKASGGKIEVLVERMLDDKRILAHIRASKAPKPGAELLLGDDESINATMTARHGALFEVEFNDARPVLEILNAIGHMPLPPYIDRPDEDADRELYQTVYSEKPGAVAAPTAGLHFDDPLLAALREKALRWRL
;
A
#
# COMPACT_ATOMS: atom_id res chain seq x y z
N MET A 1 -9.99 15.92 -21.09
CA MET A 1 -10.74 14.81 -20.48
C MET A 1 -11.27 15.29 -19.14
N ARG A 2 -12.55 15.06 -18.88
CA ARG A 2 -13.23 15.39 -17.62
C ARG A 2 -13.24 14.15 -16.74
N VAL A 3 -13.29 14.31 -15.42
CA VAL A 3 -13.42 13.18 -14.48
C VAL A 3 -14.62 12.29 -14.81
N THR A 4 -15.71 12.90 -15.29
CA THR A 4 -16.94 12.21 -15.71
C THR A 4 -16.74 11.26 -16.89
N ASP A 5 -15.72 11.48 -17.72
CA ASP A 5 -15.44 10.59 -18.86
C ASP A 5 -14.91 9.21 -18.40
N PHE A 6 -14.60 9.05 -17.11
CA PHE A 6 -14.15 7.82 -16.46
C PHE A 6 -15.15 7.28 -15.41
N SER A 7 -16.37 7.82 -15.38
CA SER A 7 -17.41 7.36 -14.46
C SER A 7 -18.10 6.09 -15.00
N PHE A 8 -18.32 5.13 -14.12
CA PHE A 8 -19.08 3.90 -14.39
C PHE A 8 -19.88 3.50 -13.15
N GLU A 9 -20.91 2.69 -13.34
CA GLU A 9 -21.67 2.12 -12.23
C GLU A 9 -20.89 0.95 -11.62
N LEU A 10 -20.55 1.06 -10.34
CA LEU A 10 -19.90 0.00 -9.56
C LEU A 10 -20.74 -0.31 -8.34
N PRO A 11 -21.54 -1.39 -8.37
CA PRO A 11 -22.24 -1.88 -7.18
C PRO A 11 -21.25 -2.18 -6.05
N GLU A 12 -21.53 -1.69 -4.83
CA GLU A 12 -20.68 -1.94 -3.66
C GLU A 12 -20.44 -3.44 -3.41
N SER A 13 -21.43 -4.28 -3.72
CA SER A 13 -21.33 -5.74 -3.61
C SER A 13 -20.27 -6.39 -4.51
N LEU A 14 -19.74 -5.66 -5.51
CA LEU A 14 -18.65 -6.12 -6.38
C LEU A 14 -17.27 -5.63 -5.92
N ILE A 15 -17.19 -4.81 -4.87
CA ILE A 15 -15.93 -4.35 -4.28
C ILE A 15 -15.48 -5.39 -3.26
N ALA A 16 -14.31 -6.01 -3.50
CA ALA A 16 -13.76 -7.00 -2.58
C ALA A 16 -13.22 -6.33 -1.31
N HIS A 17 -13.71 -6.75 -0.15
CA HIS A 17 -13.22 -6.29 1.17
C HIS A 17 -12.03 -7.12 1.69
N TYR A 18 -11.93 -8.37 1.24
CA TYR A 18 -10.83 -9.28 1.56
C TYR A 18 -10.32 -9.91 0.26
N PRO A 19 -9.01 -10.19 0.18
CA PRO A 19 -8.45 -10.90 -0.97
C PRO A 19 -8.96 -12.34 -1.01
N GLN A 20 -8.89 -12.95 -2.19
CA GLN A 20 -9.19 -14.37 -2.34
C GLN A 20 -8.12 -15.21 -1.60
N PRO A 21 -8.51 -16.22 -0.78
CA PRO A 21 -7.54 -17.02 -0.02
C PRO A 21 -6.50 -17.71 -0.91
N GLU A 22 -6.96 -18.27 -2.03
CA GLU A 22 -6.10 -18.75 -3.10
C GLU A 22 -5.91 -17.62 -4.12
N ARG A 23 -4.83 -16.86 -3.96
CA ARG A 23 -4.54 -15.63 -4.69
C ARG A 23 -4.69 -15.77 -6.22
N SER A 24 -4.17 -16.85 -6.79
CA SER A 24 -4.17 -17.12 -8.24
C SER A 24 -5.52 -17.60 -8.80
N ARG A 25 -6.50 -17.91 -7.95
CA ARG A 25 -7.86 -18.30 -8.39
C ARG A 25 -8.79 -17.12 -8.63
N CYS A 26 -8.28 -15.88 -8.55
CA CYS A 26 -9.05 -14.70 -8.92
C CYS A 26 -9.35 -14.70 -10.43
N ARG A 27 -10.41 -13.97 -10.81
CA ARG A 27 -10.83 -13.84 -12.21
C ARG A 27 -9.82 -12.99 -12.98
N LEU A 28 -9.60 -13.34 -14.24
CA LEU A 28 -8.82 -12.54 -15.20
C LEU A 28 -9.75 -12.05 -16.32
N LEU A 29 -9.75 -10.74 -16.57
CA LEU A 29 -10.33 -10.15 -17.78
C LEU A 29 -9.17 -9.78 -18.71
N SER A 30 -9.07 -10.46 -19.85
CA SER A 30 -8.14 -10.12 -20.92
C SER A 30 -8.82 -9.20 -21.92
N LEU A 31 -8.19 -8.06 -22.21
CA LEU A 31 -8.59 -7.13 -23.26
C LEU A 31 -7.53 -7.14 -24.36
N ASP A 32 -7.92 -7.49 -25.58
CA ASP A 32 -7.09 -7.24 -26.74
C ASP A 32 -7.15 -5.76 -27.12
N GLY A 33 -6.03 -5.05 -26.99
CA GLY A 33 -5.97 -3.60 -27.20
C GLY A 33 -6.41 -3.15 -28.60
N PRO A 34 -5.93 -3.80 -29.69
CA PRO A 34 -6.31 -3.42 -31.06
C PRO A 34 -7.78 -3.69 -31.41
N THR A 35 -8.32 -4.85 -31.05
CA THR A 35 -9.67 -5.27 -31.47
C THR A 35 -10.75 -4.93 -30.46
N GLY A 36 -10.37 -4.68 -29.21
CA GLY A 36 -11.31 -4.53 -28.09
C GLY A 36 -11.92 -5.86 -27.62
N ALA A 37 -11.46 -7.01 -28.14
CA ALA A 37 -12.01 -8.30 -27.76
C ALA A 37 -11.76 -8.60 -26.28
N LEU A 38 -12.81 -9.02 -25.59
CA LEU A 38 -12.77 -9.40 -24.18
C LEU A 38 -12.77 -10.92 -24.04
N THR A 39 -11.94 -11.44 -23.14
CA THR A 39 -11.96 -12.85 -22.75
C THR A 39 -11.92 -12.95 -21.23
N HIS A 40 -12.81 -13.77 -20.67
CA HIS A 40 -12.83 -14.08 -19.25
C HIS A 40 -12.08 -15.39 -18.99
N GLY A 41 -11.30 -15.41 -17.92
CA GLY A 41 -10.56 -16.57 -17.47
C GLY A 41 -10.23 -16.50 -15.99
N THR A 42 -9.22 -17.26 -15.59
CA THR A 42 -8.64 -17.27 -14.24
C THR A 42 -7.23 -16.68 -14.31
N PHE A 43 -6.71 -16.12 -13.21
CA PHE A 43 -5.40 -15.47 -13.20
C PHE A 43 -4.25 -16.42 -13.58
N THR A 44 -4.39 -17.72 -13.32
CA THR A 44 -3.47 -18.76 -13.82
C THR A 44 -3.33 -18.80 -15.34
N ASP A 45 -4.37 -18.38 -16.09
CA ASP A 45 -4.37 -18.35 -17.56
C ASP A 45 -3.37 -17.31 -18.10
N LEU A 46 -2.82 -16.44 -17.24
CA LEU A 46 -1.71 -15.54 -17.56
C LEU A 46 -0.53 -16.30 -18.17
N LEU A 47 -0.29 -17.55 -17.73
CA LEU A 47 0.75 -18.41 -18.30
C LEU A 47 0.58 -18.55 -19.81
N ASP A 48 -0.64 -18.73 -20.31
CA ASP A 48 -0.93 -18.92 -21.73
C ASP A 48 -0.86 -17.64 -22.55
N LYS A 49 -0.86 -16.48 -21.88
CA LYS A 49 -0.75 -15.16 -22.52
C LYS A 49 0.69 -14.69 -22.71
N LEU A 50 1.65 -15.35 -22.08
CA LEU A 50 3.06 -14.98 -22.12
C LEU A 50 3.85 -15.92 -23.04
N ASN A 51 4.82 -15.37 -23.74
CA ASN A 51 5.72 -16.10 -24.63
C ASN A 51 7.13 -16.19 -24.02
N PRO A 52 7.90 -17.25 -24.32
CA PRO A 52 9.31 -17.31 -23.96
C PRO A 52 10.07 -16.06 -24.40
N GLY A 53 10.89 -15.50 -23.51
CA GLY A 53 11.63 -14.26 -23.76
C GLY A 53 10.91 -12.97 -23.37
N ASP A 54 9.62 -13.00 -23.01
CA ASP A 54 8.92 -11.84 -22.43
C ASP A 54 9.56 -11.43 -21.09
N LEU A 55 9.46 -10.14 -20.73
CA LEU A 55 9.99 -9.59 -19.48
C LEU A 55 8.85 -9.27 -18.52
N LEU A 56 8.84 -9.92 -17.37
CA LEU A 56 7.99 -9.54 -16.25
C LEU A 56 8.76 -8.62 -15.31
N VAL A 57 8.19 -7.44 -15.06
CA VAL A 57 8.72 -6.45 -14.12
C VAL A 57 7.80 -6.40 -12.91
N PHE A 58 8.36 -6.76 -11.76
CA PHE A 58 7.66 -6.79 -10.49
C PHE A 58 8.14 -5.65 -9.61
N ASN A 59 7.25 -5.16 -8.75
CA ASN A 59 7.63 -4.27 -7.66
C ASN A 59 7.88 -5.13 -6.41
N ASN A 60 9.13 -5.29 -5.98
CA ASN A 60 9.50 -6.13 -4.84
C ASN A 60 9.50 -5.40 -3.49
N THR A 61 8.78 -4.28 -3.37
CA THR A 61 8.74 -3.53 -2.11
C THR A 61 7.77 -4.16 -1.11
N ARG A 62 8.17 -4.20 0.16
CA ARG A 62 7.33 -4.60 1.28
C ARG A 62 6.57 -3.39 1.81
N VAL A 63 5.28 -3.59 2.05
CA VAL A 63 4.41 -2.57 2.62
C VAL A 63 4.79 -2.36 4.08
N ILE A 64 5.07 -1.12 4.45
CA ILE A 64 5.29 -0.72 5.84
C ILE A 64 3.96 -0.27 6.45
N PRO A 65 3.75 -0.45 7.77
CA PRO A 65 2.58 0.05 8.47
C PRO A 65 2.62 1.59 8.60
N ALA A 66 2.32 2.26 7.48
CA ALA A 66 2.48 3.69 7.26
C ALA A 66 1.30 4.55 7.74
N ARG A 67 0.33 3.97 8.45
CA ARG A 67 -0.80 4.73 9.02
C ARG A 67 -0.63 4.81 10.54
N LEU A 68 -0.65 6.03 11.08
CA LEU A 68 -0.54 6.28 12.51
C LEU A 68 -1.75 7.08 12.99
N PHE A 69 -2.25 6.73 14.17
CA PHE A 69 -3.21 7.53 14.90
C PHE A 69 -2.52 8.26 16.06
N GLY A 70 -3.18 9.29 16.58
CA GLY A 70 -2.68 10.03 17.73
C GLY A 70 -3.41 11.35 17.93
N ARG A 71 -2.74 12.31 18.57
CA ARG A 71 -3.23 13.67 18.76
C ARG A 71 -2.10 14.70 18.76
N LYS A 72 -2.48 15.97 18.61
CA LYS A 72 -1.58 17.08 18.94
C LYS A 72 -1.45 17.19 20.47
N ALA A 73 -0.29 17.59 20.97
CA ALA A 73 -0.11 17.90 22.39
C ALA A 73 -1.09 18.99 22.87
N SER A 74 -1.42 19.96 21.99
CA SER A 74 -2.45 20.98 22.21
C SER A 74 -3.89 20.45 22.25
N GLY A 75 -4.09 19.15 22.01
CA GLY A 75 -5.40 18.51 21.86
C GLY A 75 -5.88 18.38 20.42
N GLY A 76 -6.83 17.46 20.22
CA GLY A 76 -7.44 17.12 18.93
C GLY A 76 -6.75 15.95 18.24
N LYS A 77 -7.56 14.97 17.82
CA LYS A 77 -7.10 13.76 17.13
C LYS A 77 -6.48 14.09 15.77
N ILE A 78 -5.49 13.29 15.40
CA ILE A 78 -4.86 13.31 14.09
C ILE A 78 -4.74 11.90 13.55
N GLU A 79 -4.74 11.80 12.23
CA GLU A 79 -4.37 10.61 11.49
C GLU A 79 -3.24 10.99 10.53
N VAL A 80 -2.16 10.22 10.55
CA VAL A 80 -0.95 10.46 9.76
C VAL A 80 -0.79 9.29 8.79
N LEU A 81 -0.77 9.59 7.50
CA LEU A 81 -0.46 8.63 6.45
C LEU A 81 0.91 8.98 5.87
N VAL A 82 1.92 8.18 6.19
CA VAL A 82 3.28 8.34 5.67
C VAL A 82 3.26 8.20 4.15
N GLU A 83 3.88 9.12 3.41
CA GLU A 83 4.14 8.99 1.97
C GLU A 83 5.51 8.36 1.73
N ARG A 84 6.53 8.85 2.45
CA ARG A 84 7.90 8.36 2.35
C ARG A 84 8.72 8.73 3.57
N MET A 85 9.73 7.90 3.86
CA MET A 85 10.80 8.24 4.80
C MET A 85 11.79 9.16 4.08
N LEU A 86 12.25 10.20 4.78
CA LEU A 86 13.34 11.07 4.30
C LEU A 86 14.69 10.56 4.80
N ASP A 87 14.73 10.09 6.04
CA ASP A 87 15.88 9.49 6.72
C ASP A 87 15.39 8.66 7.91
N ASP A 88 16.31 8.25 8.79
CA ASP A 88 16.04 7.42 9.96
C ASP A 88 15.21 8.11 11.05
N LYS A 89 14.94 9.41 10.94
CA LYS A 89 14.19 10.19 11.95
C LYS A 89 13.00 10.95 11.37
N ARG A 90 12.94 11.14 10.06
CA ARG A 90 11.96 12.03 9.43
C ARG A 90 11.16 11.37 8.31
N ILE A 91 9.90 11.78 8.21
CA ILE A 91 8.97 11.37 7.17
C ILE A 91 8.32 12.58 6.48
N LEU A 92 7.82 12.35 5.26
CA LEU A 92 6.73 13.15 4.71
C LEU A 92 5.43 12.36 4.82
N ALA A 93 4.36 13.06 5.23
CA ALA A 93 3.06 12.45 5.43
C ALA A 93 1.91 13.40 5.07
N HIS A 94 0.75 12.81 4.78
CA HIS A 94 -0.53 13.50 4.88
C HIS A 94 -1.03 13.44 6.33
N ILE A 95 -1.46 14.59 6.87
CA ILE A 95 -2.06 14.65 8.20
C ILE A 95 -3.51 15.11 8.09
N ARG A 96 -4.44 14.24 8.49
CA ARG A 96 -5.85 14.57 8.64
C ARG A 96 -6.09 15.07 10.07
N ALA A 97 -6.58 16.30 10.19
CA ALA A 97 -6.91 16.94 11.45
C ALA A 97 -7.94 18.06 11.23
N SER A 98 -8.79 18.36 12.21
CA SER A 98 -9.74 19.50 12.11
C SER A 98 -9.03 20.84 11.94
N LYS A 99 -7.87 20.99 12.58
CA LYS A 99 -6.93 22.11 12.39
C LYS A 99 -5.55 21.52 12.17
N ALA A 100 -4.99 21.76 10.99
CA ALA A 100 -3.67 21.26 10.62
C ALA A 100 -2.59 21.73 11.61
N PRO A 101 -1.63 20.85 12.00
CA PRO A 101 -0.50 21.26 12.82
C PRO A 101 0.38 22.27 12.06
N LYS A 102 0.98 23.20 12.82
CA LYS A 102 1.96 24.17 12.32
C LYS A 102 3.38 23.68 12.63
N PRO A 103 4.42 24.23 11.96
CA PRO A 103 5.80 24.00 12.35
C PRO A 103 6.02 24.24 13.85
N GLY A 104 6.73 23.32 14.49
CA GLY A 104 6.97 23.26 15.94
C GLY A 104 5.85 22.61 16.75
N ALA A 105 4.74 22.18 16.14
CA ALA A 105 3.69 21.49 16.87
C ALA A 105 4.14 20.09 17.30
N GLU A 106 4.00 19.80 18.60
CA GLU A 106 4.20 18.47 19.18
C GLU A 106 3.00 17.56 18.88
N LEU A 107 3.31 16.34 18.49
CA LEU A 107 2.40 15.26 18.16
C LEU A 107 2.69 14.08 19.09
N LEU A 108 1.65 13.45 19.60
CA LEU A 108 1.70 12.20 20.35
C LEU A 108 1.08 11.13 19.46
N LEU A 109 1.89 10.19 18.99
CA LEU A 109 1.57 9.17 17.98
C LEU A 109 1.54 7.77 18.60
N GLY A 110 0.76 6.89 17.99
CA GLY A 110 0.44 5.56 18.51
C GLY A 110 -0.88 5.57 19.26
N ASP A 111 -1.54 4.41 19.32
CA ASP A 111 -2.83 4.26 20.03
C ASP A 111 -2.71 4.56 21.53
N ASP A 112 -1.53 4.31 22.11
CA ASP A 112 -1.16 4.62 23.49
C ASP A 112 -0.52 6.01 23.65
N GLU A 113 -0.39 6.77 22.55
CA GLU A 113 0.22 8.09 22.50
C GLU A 113 1.68 8.13 23.01
N SER A 114 2.38 7.00 22.97
CA SER A 114 3.72 6.83 23.55
C SER A 114 4.85 7.50 22.75
N ILE A 115 4.62 7.80 21.47
CA ILE A 115 5.65 8.32 20.57
C ILE A 115 5.51 9.83 20.41
N ASN A 116 6.50 10.58 20.89
CA ASN A 116 6.57 12.01 20.67
C ASN A 116 7.18 12.31 19.29
N ALA A 117 6.57 13.21 18.54
CA ALA A 117 7.08 13.69 17.26
C ALA A 117 6.79 15.19 17.10
N THR A 118 7.53 15.85 16.21
CA THR A 118 7.37 17.28 15.92
C THR A 118 7.07 17.48 14.44
N MET A 119 6.03 18.26 14.14
CA MET A 119 5.82 18.75 12.77
C MET A 119 6.86 19.85 12.50
N THR A 120 7.79 19.62 11.58
CA THR A 120 8.95 20.51 11.37
C THR A 120 8.74 21.47 10.19
N ALA A 121 8.15 20.99 9.10
CA ALA A 121 7.95 21.78 7.88
C ALA A 121 6.70 21.36 7.11
N ARG A 122 6.25 22.24 6.20
CA ARG A 122 5.14 21.96 5.29
C ARG A 122 5.61 22.06 3.84
N HIS A 123 5.30 21.03 3.06
CA HIS A 123 5.64 20.91 1.64
C HIS A 123 4.34 20.79 0.83
N GLY A 124 3.65 21.91 0.64
CA GLY A 124 2.32 21.93 0.02
C GLY A 124 1.28 21.15 0.85
N ALA A 125 0.85 20.00 0.32
CA ALA A 125 -0.11 19.10 0.99
C ALA A 125 0.55 18.16 2.02
N LEU A 126 1.88 18.07 2.03
CA LEU A 126 2.63 17.16 2.88
C LEU A 126 3.19 17.88 4.10
N PHE A 127 3.31 17.13 5.19
CA PHE A 127 3.86 17.53 6.46
C PHE A 127 5.14 16.75 6.70
N GLU A 128 6.23 17.47 6.98
CA GLU A 128 7.45 16.86 7.48
C GLU A 128 7.31 16.66 8.98
N VAL A 129 7.53 15.43 9.43
CA VAL A 129 7.42 15.03 10.83
C VAL A 129 8.72 14.36 11.24
N GLU A 130 9.29 14.84 12.33
CA GLU A 130 10.49 14.28 12.97
C GLU A 130 10.09 13.53 14.24
N PHE A 131 10.55 12.29 14.38
CA PHE A 131 10.27 11.45 15.54
C PHE A 131 11.32 11.71 16.63
N ASN A 132 10.85 12.11 17.82
CA ASN A 132 11.68 12.40 18.99
C ASN A 132 11.92 11.13 19.82
N ASP A 133 12.36 10.06 19.17
CA ASP A 133 12.61 8.75 19.77
C ASP A 133 14.04 8.28 19.42
N ALA A 134 14.64 7.43 20.26
CA ALA A 134 15.96 6.87 19.99
C ALA A 134 15.96 5.90 18.80
N ARG A 135 14.86 5.17 18.59
CA ARG A 135 14.69 4.19 17.49
C ARG A 135 14.61 4.86 16.13
N PRO A 136 15.02 4.18 15.04
CA PRO A 136 14.74 4.61 13.67
C PRO A 136 13.25 4.64 13.35
N VAL A 137 12.82 5.51 12.43
CA VAL A 137 11.43 5.64 11.95
C VAL A 137 10.82 4.29 11.60
N LEU A 138 11.54 3.45 10.86
CA LEU A 138 11.01 2.16 10.41
C LEU A 138 10.65 1.25 11.59
N GLU A 139 11.44 1.24 12.66
CA GLU A 139 11.14 0.48 13.87
C GLU A 139 9.92 1.02 14.60
N ILE A 140 9.78 2.35 14.65
CA ILE A 140 8.62 3.02 15.25
C ILE A 140 7.34 2.67 14.47
N LEU A 141 7.37 2.80 13.14
CA LEU A 141 6.25 2.45 12.28
C LEU A 141 5.87 0.97 12.49
N ASN A 142 6.83 0.05 12.51
CA ASN A 142 6.54 -1.36 12.74
C ASN A 142 5.88 -1.64 14.09
N ALA A 143 6.23 -0.86 15.13
CA ALA A 143 5.74 -1.01 16.49
C ALA A 143 4.34 -0.42 16.71
N ILE A 144 4.07 0.78 16.19
CA ILE A 144 2.83 1.53 16.49
C ILE A 144 1.95 1.81 15.27
N GLY A 145 2.40 1.42 14.08
CA GLY A 145 1.71 1.67 12.83
C GLY A 145 0.68 0.60 12.50
N HIS A 146 -0.28 1.05 11.71
CA HIS A 146 -1.35 0.27 11.11
C HIS A 146 -1.09 0.06 9.63
N MET A 147 -1.58 -1.06 9.09
CA MET A 147 -1.57 -1.29 7.66
C MET A 147 -2.44 -0.22 6.97
N PRO A 148 -1.89 0.54 6.00
CA PRO A 148 -2.64 1.57 5.30
C PRO A 148 -3.60 0.95 4.27
N LEU A 149 -4.71 0.38 4.76
CA LEU A 149 -5.76 -0.17 3.90
C LEU A 149 -6.30 0.92 2.95
N PRO A 150 -6.62 0.56 1.69
CA PRO A 150 -7.24 1.48 0.75
C PRO A 150 -8.53 2.10 1.30
N PRO A 151 -8.87 3.34 0.93
CA PRO A 151 -9.99 4.07 1.54
C PRO A 151 -11.38 3.46 1.28
N TYR A 152 -11.49 2.55 0.30
CA TYR A 152 -12.74 1.82 0.03
C TYR A 152 -12.93 0.59 0.94
N ILE A 153 -11.90 0.20 1.70
CA ILE A 153 -11.99 -0.86 2.71
C ILE A 153 -12.30 -0.21 4.04
N ASP A 154 -13.60 -0.11 4.36
CA ASP A 154 -14.09 0.53 5.57
C ASP A 154 -14.10 -0.45 6.77
N ARG A 155 -12.91 -0.90 7.16
CA ARG A 155 -12.67 -1.64 8.41
C ARG A 155 -11.30 -1.31 9.00
N PRO A 156 -11.09 -1.53 10.30
CA PRO A 156 -9.76 -1.55 10.89
C PRO A 156 -8.87 -2.61 10.21
N ASP A 157 -7.56 -2.39 10.23
CA ASP A 157 -6.61 -3.42 9.86
C ASP A 157 -6.56 -4.53 10.91
N GLU A 158 -6.25 -5.74 10.44
CA GLU A 158 -6.12 -6.95 11.23
C GLU A 158 -4.68 -7.46 11.13
N ASP A 159 -4.24 -8.29 12.09
CA ASP A 159 -2.89 -8.88 12.04
C ASP A 159 -2.64 -9.64 10.74
N ALA A 160 -3.68 -10.30 10.20
CA ALA A 160 -3.63 -10.99 8.92
C ALA A 160 -3.29 -10.06 7.74
N ASP A 161 -3.65 -8.77 7.80
CA ASP A 161 -3.34 -7.82 6.73
C ASP A 161 -1.84 -7.60 6.58
N ARG A 162 -1.04 -7.79 7.65
CA ARG A 162 0.43 -7.70 7.57
C ARG A 162 1.04 -8.68 6.58
N GLU A 163 0.42 -9.84 6.41
CA GLU A 163 0.83 -10.85 5.42
C GLU A 163 0.00 -10.77 4.13
N LEU A 164 -1.31 -10.53 4.22
CA LEU A 164 -2.19 -10.50 3.06
C LEU A 164 -1.86 -9.35 2.10
N TYR A 165 -1.40 -8.20 2.62
CA TYR A 165 -0.97 -7.03 1.85
C TYR A 165 0.49 -7.10 1.36
N GLN A 166 1.11 -8.27 1.41
CA GLN A 166 2.43 -8.50 0.83
C GLN A 166 2.34 -9.38 -0.41
N THR A 167 3.18 -9.08 -1.40
CA THR A 167 3.44 -10.05 -2.47
C THR A 167 4.38 -11.12 -1.96
N VAL A 168 4.27 -12.33 -2.50
CA VAL A 168 5.10 -13.48 -2.11
C VAL A 168 6.58 -13.29 -2.43
N TYR A 169 6.91 -12.33 -3.31
CA TYR A 169 8.28 -11.94 -3.71
C TYR A 169 8.74 -10.61 -3.11
N SER A 170 8.05 -10.08 -2.09
CA SER A 170 8.40 -8.80 -1.47
C SER A 170 9.62 -8.91 -0.55
N GLU A 171 10.61 -8.04 -0.76
CA GLU A 171 11.91 -8.09 -0.07
C GLU A 171 12.28 -6.76 0.61
N LYS A 172 12.13 -5.64 -0.09
CA LYS A 172 12.69 -4.35 0.34
C LYS A 172 11.64 -3.50 1.04
N PRO A 173 11.80 -3.10 2.32
CA PRO A 173 10.82 -2.22 2.97
C PRO A 173 10.76 -0.87 2.26
N GLY A 174 9.57 -0.29 2.16
CA GLY A 174 9.40 1.08 1.70
C GLY A 174 8.12 1.38 0.93
N ALA A 175 7.27 0.38 0.67
CA ALA A 175 5.96 0.65 0.08
C ALA A 175 5.02 1.20 1.15
N VAL A 176 4.33 2.31 0.84
CA VAL A 176 3.18 2.76 1.61
C VAL A 176 1.91 2.08 1.14
N ALA A 177 1.79 1.82 -0.17
CA ALA A 177 0.68 1.08 -0.74
C ALA A 177 1.15 -0.27 -1.25
N ALA A 178 0.33 -1.30 -1.07
CA ALA A 178 0.59 -2.60 -1.66
C ALA A 178 0.62 -2.51 -3.19
N PRO A 179 1.55 -3.23 -3.85
CA PRO A 179 1.51 -3.41 -5.30
C PRO A 179 0.37 -4.39 -5.63
N THR A 180 -0.86 -3.85 -5.71
CA THR A 180 -2.12 -4.63 -5.68
C THR A 180 -2.22 -5.69 -6.77
N ALA A 181 -1.77 -5.41 -7.99
CA ALA A 181 -1.74 -6.41 -9.07
C ALA A 181 -0.80 -7.58 -8.77
N GLY A 182 0.26 -7.34 -7.99
CA GLY A 182 1.19 -8.36 -7.55
C GLY A 182 0.61 -9.34 -6.52
N LEU A 183 -0.47 -8.96 -5.83
CA LEU A 183 -1.07 -9.76 -4.75
C LEU A 183 -1.77 -11.02 -5.26
N HIS A 184 -1.96 -11.15 -6.58
CA HIS A 184 -2.59 -12.30 -7.23
C HIS A 184 -1.61 -13.43 -7.56
N PHE A 185 -0.30 -13.16 -7.49
CA PHE A 185 0.72 -14.20 -7.66
C PHE A 185 0.87 -15.03 -6.38
N ASP A 186 1.00 -16.33 -6.56
CA ASP A 186 1.42 -17.27 -5.53
C ASP A 186 2.68 -18.04 -5.99
N ASP A 187 3.29 -18.77 -5.06
CA ASP A 187 4.53 -19.51 -5.34
C ASP A 187 4.38 -20.53 -6.48
N PRO A 188 3.29 -21.32 -6.57
CA PRO A 188 3.09 -22.22 -7.70
C PRO A 188 3.06 -21.51 -9.06
N LEU A 189 2.33 -20.40 -9.19
CA LEU A 189 2.27 -19.65 -10.44
C LEU A 189 3.63 -19.05 -10.80
N LEU A 190 4.37 -18.51 -9.82
CA LEU A 190 5.69 -17.96 -10.06
C LEU A 190 6.70 -19.05 -10.47
N ALA A 191 6.61 -20.24 -9.91
CA ALA A 191 7.44 -21.38 -10.33
C ALA A 191 7.18 -21.74 -11.80
N ALA A 192 5.91 -21.87 -12.19
CA ALA A 192 5.53 -22.15 -13.58
C ALA A 192 5.99 -21.06 -14.55
N LEU A 193 5.92 -19.79 -14.15
CA LEU A 193 6.41 -18.65 -14.95
C LEU A 193 7.94 -18.69 -15.13
N ARG A 194 8.69 -19.17 -14.14
CA ARG A 194 10.16 -19.33 -14.25
C ARG A 194 10.53 -20.44 -15.21
N GLU A 195 9.76 -21.53 -15.25
CA GLU A 195 9.98 -22.65 -16.17
C GLU A 195 9.74 -22.27 -17.64
N LYS A 196 8.88 -21.28 -17.92
CA LYS A 196 8.55 -20.82 -19.29
C LYS A 196 9.63 -19.98 -19.98
N ALA A 197 10.85 -19.95 -19.46
CA ALA A 197 11.98 -19.17 -20.00
C ALA A 197 11.67 -17.66 -20.18
N LEU A 198 10.91 -17.10 -19.23
CA LEU A 198 10.66 -15.66 -19.15
C LEU A 198 11.87 -14.93 -18.55
N ARG A 199 12.02 -13.65 -18.86
CA ARG A 199 12.95 -12.73 -18.20
C ARG A 199 12.26 -12.07 -17.01
N TRP A 200 13.02 -11.80 -15.94
CA TRP A 200 12.50 -11.32 -14.66
C TRP A 200 13.28 -10.10 -14.17
N ARG A 201 12.57 -9.12 -13.64
CA ARG A 201 13.14 -7.97 -12.93
C ARG A 201 12.30 -7.64 -11.69
N LEU A 202 12.99 -7.47 -10.56
CA LEU A 202 12.44 -7.06 -9.26
C LEU A 202 12.77 -5.60 -8.97
#